data_AF-A0A9J6GZV6-F1
#
_entry.id   AF-A0A9J6GZV6-F1
#
_cell.length_a   1.000
_cell.length_b   1.000
_cell.length_c   1.000
_cell.angle_alpha   90.00
_cell.angle_beta   90.00
_cell.angle_gamma   90.00
#
_symmetry.space_group_name_H-M   'P 1'
#
loop_
_entity.id
_entity.type
_entity.pdbx_description
1 polymer ?
#
loop_
_entity_poly.entity_id
_entity_poly.type
_entity_poly.pdbx_seq_one_letter_code
_entity_poly.pdbx_strand_id
1 'polypeptide(L)'
;MELEGLKRALAFLEQNGVEVAVLVTDRHVQIKCFLRREKSNIKHEFDAWHVAKGYVQRLLSVIMLEASEPGPKKQKVATPKYPPLSSSFAKVQKEVVVASHTTRFNN
;
A
#
# COMPACT_ATOMS: atom_id res chain seq x y z
N MET A 1 18.36 -16.39 -7.72
CA MET A 1 19.19 -17.62 -7.64
C MET A 1 18.97 -18.47 -8.89
N GLU A 2 20.03 -19.05 -9.47
CA GLU A 2 19.90 -20.00 -10.58
C GLU A 2 19.59 -21.42 -10.11
N LEU A 3 18.89 -22.20 -10.92
CA LEU A 3 18.45 -23.56 -10.57
C LEU A 3 19.63 -24.51 -10.31
N GLU A 4 20.66 -24.47 -11.16
CA GLU A 4 21.79 -25.39 -11.07
C GLU A 4 22.66 -25.13 -9.83
N GLY A 5 22.77 -23.87 -9.43
CA GLY A 5 23.42 -23.51 -8.17
C GLY A 5 22.70 -24.08 -6.96
N LEU A 6 21.36 -24.02 -6.96
CA LEU A 6 20.55 -24.61 -5.89
C LEU A 6 20.70 -26.13 -5.82
N LYS A 7 20.67 -26.83 -6.97
CA LYS A 7 20.84 -28.28 -7.03
C LYS A 7 22.17 -28.72 -6.43
N ARG A 8 23.27 -28.07 -6.83
CA ARG A 8 24.61 -28.34 -6.30
C ARG A 8 24.70 -28.06 -4.80
N ALA A 9 24.12 -26.97 -4.33
CA ALA A 9 24.10 -26.64 -2.90
C ALA A 9 23.33 -27.69 -2.08
N LEU A 10 22.15 -28.12 -2.55
CA LEU A 10 21.37 -29.15 -1.86
C LEU A 10 22.09 -30.50 -1.85
N ALA A 11 22.69 -30.90 -2.97
CA ALA A 11 23.48 -32.13 -3.05
C ALA A 11 24.67 -32.11 -2.09
N PHE A 12 25.35 -30.95 -1.97
CA PHE A 12 26.44 -30.78 -1.01
C PHE A 12 25.94 -30.93 0.44
N LEU A 13 24.81 -30.33 0.80
CA LEU A 13 24.23 -30.47 2.14
C LEU A 13 23.86 -31.93 2.45
N GLU A 14 23.25 -32.62 1.50
CA GLU A 14 22.88 -34.04 1.63
C GLU A 14 24.11 -34.95 1.81
N GLN A 15 25.19 -34.71 1.05
CA GLN A 15 26.45 -35.44 1.18
C GLN A 15 27.10 -35.26 2.55
N ASN A 16 26.88 -34.13 3.21
CA ASN A 16 27.36 -33.86 4.57
C ASN A 16 26.36 -34.31 5.65
N GLY A 17 25.29 -35.02 5.29
CA GLY A 17 24.29 -35.51 6.22
C GLY A 17 23.37 -34.42 6.79
N VAL A 18 23.29 -33.26 6.13
CA VAL A 18 22.41 -32.15 6.55
C VAL A 18 21.07 -32.26 5.83
N GLU A 19 20.02 -32.52 6.60
CA GLU A 19 18.65 -32.49 6.08
C GLU A 19 18.07 -31.08 6.14
N VAL A 20 17.64 -30.56 4.99
CA VAL A 20 17.03 -29.23 4.90
C VAL A 20 15.52 -29.35 5.07
N ALA A 21 15.01 -29.00 6.24
CA ALA A 21 13.56 -29.03 6.51
C ALA A 21 12.80 -27.87 5.83
N VAL A 22 13.39 -26.67 5.85
CA VAL A 22 12.76 -25.44 5.31
C VAL A 22 13.77 -24.69 4.45
N LEU A 23 13.32 -24.23 3.29
CA LEU A 23 14.13 -23.42 2.38
C LEU A 23 13.36 -22.16 1.98
N VAL A 24 13.97 -20.99 2.17
CA VAL A 24 13.43 -19.69 1.77
C VAL A 24 14.16 -19.22 0.51
N THR A 25 13.42 -18.91 -0.56
CA THR A 25 14.01 -18.38 -1.80
C THR A 25 13.22 -17.21 -2.37
N ASP A 26 13.80 -16.52 -3.36
CA ASP A 26 13.07 -15.59 -4.21
C ASP A 26 11.97 -16.29 -5.01
N ARG A 27 11.07 -15.49 -5.60
CA ARG A 27 9.99 -15.95 -6.49
C ARG A 27 10.47 -16.36 -7.88
N HIS A 28 11.44 -17.27 -7.96
CA HIS A 28 11.93 -17.80 -9.22
C HIS A 28 11.13 -19.04 -9.65
N VAL A 29 10.49 -18.96 -10.82
CA VAL A 29 9.51 -19.98 -11.29
C VAL A 29 10.15 -21.37 -11.41
N GLN A 30 11.37 -21.45 -11.94
CA GLN A 30 12.07 -22.73 -12.12
C GLN A 30 12.40 -23.39 -10.78
N ILE A 31 12.86 -22.62 -9.79
CA ILE A 31 13.19 -23.12 -8.45
C ILE A 31 11.93 -23.63 -7.76
N LYS A 32 10.84 -22.86 -7.80
CA LYS A 32 9.54 -23.29 -7.27
C LYS A 32 9.08 -24.60 -7.90
N CYS A 33 9.21 -24.73 -9.21
CA CYS A 33 8.79 -25.93 -9.93
C CYS A 33 9.65 -27.14 -9.54
N PHE A 34 10.97 -26.96 -9.47
CA PHE A 34 11.92 -27.97 -9.05
C PHE A 34 11.66 -28.46 -7.63
N LEU A 35 11.57 -27.54 -6.65
CA LEU A 35 11.34 -27.91 -5.24
C LEU A 35 10.02 -28.65 -5.06
N ARG A 36 8.97 -28.22 -5.76
CA ARG A 36 7.66 -28.90 -5.71
C ARG A 36 7.68 -30.31 -6.32
N ARG A 37 8.46 -30.52 -7.39
CA ARG A 37 8.46 -31.80 -8.14
C ARG A 37 9.49 -32.80 -7.60
N GLU A 38 10.69 -32.34 -7.32
CA GLU A 38 11.85 -33.19 -7.03
C GLU A 38 12.20 -33.23 -5.53
N LYS A 39 11.79 -32.23 -4.75
CA LYS A 39 12.15 -32.08 -3.32
C LYS A 39 10.93 -31.73 -2.45
N SER A 40 9.85 -32.50 -2.57
CA SER A 40 8.59 -32.28 -1.84
C SER A 40 8.71 -32.38 -0.32
N ASN A 41 9.78 -32.98 0.18
CA ASN A 41 10.07 -33.11 1.60
C ASN A 41 10.48 -31.77 2.23
N ILE A 42 11.04 -30.87 1.41
CA ILE A 42 11.50 -29.56 1.86
C ILE A 42 10.33 -28.59 1.80
N LYS A 43 9.99 -27.97 2.95
CA LYS A 43 9.01 -26.91 2.99
C LYS A 43 9.58 -25.65 2.32
N HIS A 44 9.02 -25.27 1.19
CA HIS A 44 9.46 -24.09 0.43
C HIS A 44 8.66 -22.84 0.82
N GLU A 45 9.37 -21.80 1.24
CA GLU A 45 8.80 -20.49 1.57
C GLU A 45 9.43 -19.38 0.71
N PHE A 46 8.74 -18.25 0.58
CA PHE A 46 9.24 -17.09 -0.16
C PHE A 46 9.82 -16.04 0.78
N ASP A 47 10.89 -15.40 0.34
CA ASP A 47 11.46 -14.27 1.05
C ASP A 47 10.49 -13.08 1.09
N ALA A 48 9.95 -12.80 2.28
CA ALA A 48 9.04 -11.71 2.53
C ALA A 48 9.69 -10.33 2.35
N TRP A 49 11.01 -10.22 2.56
CA TRP A 49 11.74 -8.97 2.40
C TRP A 49 11.68 -8.48 0.95
N HIS A 50 11.91 -9.36 -0.02
CA HIS A 50 11.81 -9.02 -1.44
C HIS A 50 10.42 -8.50 -1.83
N VAL A 51 9.37 -9.04 -1.20
CA VAL A 51 7.99 -8.58 -1.40
C VAL A 51 7.81 -7.18 -0.80
N ALA A 52 8.17 -7.00 0.47
CA ALA A 52 8.04 -5.72 1.17
C ALA A 52 8.82 -4.60 0.46
N LYS A 53 10.06 -4.87 0.05
CA LYS A 53 10.91 -3.93 -0.69
C LYS A 53 10.25 -3.44 -1.97
N GLY A 54 9.64 -4.34 -2.75
CA GLY A 54 8.95 -3.98 -3.99
C GLY A 54 7.75 -3.04 -3.74
N TYR A 55 7.00 -3.26 -2.65
CA TYR A 55 5.90 -2.37 -2.26
C TYR A 55 6.40 -1.00 -1.83
N VAL A 56 7.43 -0.96 -0.98
CA VAL A 56 8.03 0.30 -0.52
C VAL A 56 8.57 1.11 -1.70
N GLN A 57 9.26 0.48 -2.65
CA GLN A 57 9.77 1.15 -3.84
C GLN A 57 8.64 1.74 -4.70
N ARG A 58 7.55 0.99 -4.91
CA ARG A 58 6.37 1.51 -5.64
C ARG A 58 5.73 2.69 -4.91
N LEU A 59 5.55 2.60 -3.60
CA LEU A 59 4.96 3.68 -2.82
C LEU A 59 5.82 4.96 -2.88
N LEU A 60 7.13 4.83 -2.73
CA LEU A 60 8.07 5.94 -2.86
C LEU A 60 8.01 6.57 -4.26
N SER A 61 7.89 5.77 -5.33
CA SER A 61 7.76 6.32 -6.68
C SER A 61 6.49 7.16 -6.86
N VAL A 62 5.36 6.74 -6.29
CA VAL A 62 4.10 7.50 -6.37
C VAL A 62 4.21 8.81 -5.60
N ILE A 63 4.78 8.77 -4.37
CA ILE A 63 4.98 9.96 -3.55
C ILE A 63 5.91 10.97 -4.25
N MET A 64 7.00 10.49 -4.86
CA MET A 64 7.93 11.36 -5.59
C MET A 64 7.31 11.99 -6.85
N LEU A 65 6.43 11.25 -7.54
CA LEU A 65 5.66 11.79 -8.68
C LEU A 65 4.63 12.83 -8.23
N GLU A 66 3.90 12.59 -7.14
CA GLU A 66 2.98 13.58 -6.57
C GLU A 66 3.71 14.84 -6.07
N ALA A 67 4.95 14.71 -5.58
CA ALA A 67 5.77 15.86 -5.18
C ALA A 67 6.29 16.69 -6.38
N SER A 68 6.30 16.12 -7.59
CA SER A 68 6.70 16.81 -8.83
C SER A 68 5.53 17.53 -9.52
N GLU A 69 4.29 17.19 -9.20
CA GLU A 69 3.12 17.91 -9.68
C GLU A 69 2.95 19.20 -8.86
N PRO A 70 2.75 20.38 -9.48
CA PRO A 70 2.38 21.57 -8.72
C PRO A 70 1.05 21.25 -8.04
N GLY A 71 1.09 21.16 -6.71
CA GLY A 71 -0.02 20.68 -5.90
C GLY A 71 -1.35 21.33 -6.29
N PRO A 72 -2.48 20.60 -6.15
CA PRO A 72 -3.78 21.08 -6.60
C PRO A 72 -4.00 22.48 -6.05
N LYS A 73 -4.22 23.45 -6.95
CA LYS A 73 -4.58 24.82 -6.57
C LYS A 73 -5.70 24.68 -5.55
N LYS A 74 -5.42 25.05 -4.29
CA LYS A 74 -6.40 24.99 -3.20
C LYS A 74 -7.66 25.66 -3.72
N GLN A 75 -8.67 24.87 -4.09
CA GLN A 75 -9.99 25.42 -4.33
C GLN A 75 -10.35 26.08 -3.02
N LYS A 76 -10.59 27.39 -3.05
CA LYS A 76 -11.10 28.11 -1.90
C LYS A 76 -12.45 27.48 -1.58
N VAL A 77 -12.45 26.47 -0.71
CA VAL A 77 -13.67 25.97 -0.08
C VAL A 77 -14.27 27.20 0.57
N ALA A 78 -15.46 27.58 0.13
CA ALA A 78 -16.19 28.68 0.74
C ALA A 78 -16.30 28.36 2.22
N THR A 79 -15.49 29.03 3.05
CA THR A 79 -15.62 28.93 4.49
C THR A 79 -17.00 29.48 4.81
N PRO A 80 -17.86 28.74 5.54
CA PRO A 80 -19.08 29.33 6.04
C PRO A 80 -18.66 30.56 6.86
N LYS A 81 -19.08 31.75 6.42
CA LYS A 81 -18.88 32.99 7.18
C LYS A 81 -19.75 32.86 8.42
N TYR A 82 -19.16 32.41 9.52
CA TYR A 82 -19.83 32.44 10.81
C TYR A 82 -20.05 33.91 11.19
N PRO A 83 -21.26 34.28 11.65
CA PRO A 83 -21.44 35.59 12.23
C PRO A 83 -20.47 35.77 13.41
N PRO A 84 -19.96 36.99 13.65
CA PRO A 84 -19.04 37.24 14.75
C PRO A 84 -19.69 36.81 16.07
N LEU A 85 -18.93 36.09 16.90
CA LEU A 85 -19.32 35.66 18.24
C LEU A 85 -19.27 36.86 19.22
N SER A 86 -19.99 37.93 18.88
CA SER A 86 -20.21 39.07 19.75
C SER A 86 -21.48 38.86 20.55
N SER A 87 -21.43 39.13 21.85
CA SER A 87 -22.60 39.14 22.73
C SER A 87 -23.66 40.16 22.29
N SER A 88 -23.30 41.11 21.41
CA SER A 88 -24.19 42.10 20.83
C SER A 88 -24.95 41.61 19.59
N PHE A 89 -24.70 40.39 19.11
CA PHE A 89 -25.30 39.89 17.87
C PHE A 89 -26.75 39.46 18.11
N ALA A 90 -27.70 40.28 17.68
CA ALA A 90 -29.12 39.93 17.74
C ALA A 90 -29.41 38.74 16.83
N LYS A 91 -30.01 37.68 17.39
CA LYS A 91 -30.37 36.48 16.64
C LYS A 91 -31.41 36.85 15.57
N VAL A 92 -31.07 36.61 14.30
CA VAL A 92 -32.00 36.82 13.18
C VAL A 92 -33.23 35.93 13.38
N GLN A 93 -34.42 36.49 13.12
CA GLN A 93 -35.68 35.75 13.24
C GLN A 93 -35.70 34.53 12.31
N LYS A 94 -36.26 33.42 12.81
CA LYS A 94 -36.17 32.09 12.19
C LYS A 94 -36.78 32.09 10.79
N GLU A 95 -37.81 32.89 10.56
CA GLU A 95 -38.55 33.03 9.31
C GLU A 95 -37.65 33.56 8.19
N VAL A 96 -36.80 34.54 8.50
CA VAL A 96 -35.85 35.12 7.52
C VAL A 96 -34.78 34.11 7.13
N VAL A 97 -34.29 33.33 8.11
CA VAL A 97 -33.29 32.28 7.86
C VAL A 97 -33.85 31.20 6.95
N VAL A 98 -35.11 30.78 7.18
CA VAL A 98 -35.79 29.77 6.37
C VAL A 98 -36.06 30.29 4.95
N ALA A 99 -36.47 31.55 4.80
CA ALA A 99 -36.69 32.16 3.48
C ALA A 99 -35.40 32.30 2.65
N SER A 100 -34.25 32.54 3.31
CA SER A 100 -32.95 32.60 2.64
C SER A 100 -32.34 31.24 2.31
N HIS A 101 -32.91 30.15 2.84
CA HIS A 101 -32.42 28.80 2.60
C HIS A 101 -32.95 28.27 1.27
N THR A 102 -32.21 28.50 0.19
CA THR A 102 -32.48 27.85 -1.09
C THR A 102 -32.14 26.36 -0.96
N THR A 103 -33.17 25.54 -0.76
CA THR A 103 -33.00 24.08 -0.74
C THR A 103 -33.09 23.52 -2.16
N ARG A 104 -32.53 22.33 -2.38
CA ARG A 104 -32.51 21.65 -3.69
C ARG A 104 -33.89 21.41 -4.31
N PHE A 105 -34.95 21.56 -3.54
CA PHE A 105 -36.34 21.34 -3.93
C PHE A 105 -37.10 22.63 -4.28
N ASN A 106 -36.46 23.80 -4.20
CA ASN A 106 -37.09 25.11 -4.42
C ASN A 106 -36.81 25.70 -5.82
N ASN A 107 -36.37 24.89 -6.78
CA ASN A 107 -36.33 25.23 -8.20
C ASN A 107 -37.45 24.51 -8.96
#